data_AF-D1JG61-F1
#
_entry.id   AF-D1JG61-F1
#
_cell.length_a   1.000
_cell.length_b   1.000
_cell.length_c   1.000
_cell.angle_alpha   90.00
_cell.angle_beta   90.00
_cell.angle_gamma   90.00
#
_symmetry.space_group_name_H-M   'P 1'
#
loop_
_entity.id
_entity.type
_entity.pdbx_description
1 polymer ?
#
loop_
_entity_poly.entity_id
_entity_poly.type
_entity_poly.pdbx_seq_one_letter_code
_entity_poly.pdbx_strand_id
1 'polypeptide(L)' 'MSTAKAEVRKLLEQIPDESSFQDIQYHIYVREKIERRMSKWVEK' A
#
# COMPACT_ATOMS: atom_id res chain seq x y z
N MET A 1 -11.52 -11.62 -2.85
CA MET A 1 -10.35 -11.04 -2.16
C MET A 1 -9.29 -10.72 -3.19
N SER A 2 -8.81 -9.49 -3.25
CA SER A 2 -7.65 -9.17 -4.06
C SER A 2 -6.40 -9.69 -3.34
N THR A 3 -5.46 -10.27 -4.08
CA THR A 3 -4.19 -10.72 -3.47
C THR A 3 -3.30 -9.52 -3.21
N ALA A 4 -2.39 -9.62 -2.23
CA ALA A 4 -1.41 -8.56 -1.96
C ALA A 4 -0.65 -8.14 -3.23
N LYS A 5 -0.30 -9.11 -4.09
CA LYS A 5 0.36 -8.85 -5.39
C LYS A 5 -0.50 -8.04 -6.36
N ALA A 6 -1.82 -8.28 -6.40
CA ALA A 6 -2.73 -7.54 -7.27
C ALA A 6 -2.91 -6.09 -6.79
N GLU A 7 -2.98 -5.86 -5.48
CA GLU A 7 -3.07 -4.52 -4.90
C GLU A 7 -1.78 -3.71 -5.10
N VAL A 8 -0.62 -4.35 -4.98
CA VAL A 8 0.66 -3.72 -5.31
C VAL A 8 0.72 -3.35 -6.80
N ARG A 9 0.23 -4.21 -7.71
CA ARG A 9 0.20 -3.85 -9.14
C ARG A 9 -0.63 -2.60 -9.41
N LYS A 10 -1.82 -2.50 -8.82
CA LYS A 10 -2.67 -1.30 -8.94
C LYS A 10 -2.00 -0.05 -8.35
N LEU A 11 -1.26 -0.20 -7.24
CA LEU A 11 -0.47 0.91 -6.68
C LEU A 11 0.57 1.39 -7.71
N LEU A 12 1.29 0.46 -8.33
CA LEU A 12 2.34 0.77 -9.31
C LEU A 12 1.79 1.48 -10.55
N GLU A 13 0.53 1.24 -10.93
CA GLU A 13 -0.14 1.96 -12.03
C GLU A 13 -0.44 3.44 -11.71
N GLN A 14 -0.38 3.85 -10.44
CA GLN A 14 -0.73 5.21 -10.00
C GLN A 14 0.48 6.06 -9.62
N ILE A 15 1.67 5.48 -9.55
CA ILE A 15 2.90 6.21 -9.22
C ILE A 15 3.63 6.65 -10.51
N PRO A 16 4.41 7.74 -10.46
CA PRO A 16 5.24 8.15 -11.60
C PRO A 16 6.32 7.12 -11.96
N ASP A 17 6.66 7.00 -13.25
CA ASP A 17 7.72 6.10 -13.73
C ASP A 17 9.11 6.46 -13.16
N GLU A 18 9.33 7.74 -12.84
CA GLU A 18 10.56 8.25 -12.24
C GLU A 18 10.65 7.99 -10.72
N SER A 19 9.66 7.31 -10.13
CA SER A 19 9.67 6.98 -8.70
C SER A 19 10.85 6.06 -8.37
N SER A 20 11.58 6.39 -7.31
CA SER A 20 12.65 5.53 -6.82
C SER A 20 12.08 4.28 -6.14
N PHE A 21 12.94 3.27 -5.93
CA PHE A 21 12.57 2.13 -5.10
C PHE A 21 12.17 2.53 -3.67
N GLN A 22 12.75 3.60 -3.13
CA GLN A 22 12.42 4.11 -1.79
C GLN A 22 11.01 4.71 -1.76
N ASP A 23 10.60 5.42 -2.82
CA ASP A 23 9.24 5.98 -2.93
C ASP A 23 8.19 4.85 -2.98
N ILE A 24 8.42 3.84 -3.84
CA ILE A 24 7.56 2.66 -3.96
C ILE A 24 7.41 1.96 -2.60
N GLN A 25 8.54 1.72 -1.92
CA GLN A 25 8.55 1.08 -0.61
C GLN A 25 7.80 1.90 0.45
N TYR A 26 7.96 3.23 0.44
CA TYR A 26 7.27 4.12 1.35
C TYR A 26 5.75 4.08 1.15
N HIS A 27 5.28 4.10 -0.11
CA HIS A 27 3.86 3.99 -0.44
C HIS A 27 3.23 2.69 0.07
N ILE A 28 3.94 1.56 -0.07
CA ILE A 28 3.50 0.26 0.46
C ILE A 28 3.41 0.31 1.99
N TYR A 29 4.46 0.79 2.66
CA TYR A 29 4.51 0.89 4.12
C TYR A 29 3.38 1.74 4.70
N VAL A 30 3.12 2.93 4.12
CA VAL A 30 2.07 3.83 4.61
C VAL A 30 0.69 3.18 4.47
N ARG A 31 0.42 2.52 3.34
CA ARG A 31 -0.84 1.78 3.14
C ARG A 31 -1.04 0.70 4.19
N GLU A 32 -0.05 -0.17 4.41
CA GLU A 32 -0.13 -1.21 5.44
C GLU A 32 -0.33 -0.61 6.83
N LYS A 33 0.34 0.51 7.14
CA LYS A 33 0.20 1.18 8.42
C LYS A 33 -1.22 1.71 8.64
N ILE A 34 -1.86 2.25 7.61
CA ILE A 34 -3.26 2.71 7.66
C ILE A 34 -4.20 1.53 7.85
N GLU A 35 -4.07 0.48 7.05
CA GLU A 35 -4.91 -0.73 7.14
C GLU A 35 -4.82 -1.38 8.52
N ARG A 36 -3.61 -1.54 9.06
CA ARG A 36 -3.38 -2.07 10.41
C ARG A 36 -4.02 -1.19 11.49
N ARG A 37 -4.04 0.13 11.31
CA ARG A 37 -4.75 1.02 12.23
C ARG A 37 -6.25 0.81 12.08
N MET A 38 -6.81 0.84 10.88
CA MET A 38 -8.25 0.67 10.63
C MET A 38 -8.77 -0.67 11.19
N SER A 39 -8.03 -1.76 10.99
CA SER A 39 -8.39 -3.07 11.56
C SER A 39 -8.49 -3.03 13.08
N LYS A 40 -7.61 -2.27 13.77
CA LYS A 40 -7.65 -2.11 15.23
C LYS A 40 -8.81 -1.24 15.72
N TRP A 41 -9.35 -0.35 14.88
CA TRP A 41 -10.52 0.47 15.23
C TRP A 41 -11.83 -0.28 15.07
N VAL A 42 -11.91 -1.23 14.14
CA VAL A 42 -13.13 -2.03 13.88
C VAL A 42 -13.36 -3.08 14.98
N GLU A 43 -12.30 -3.51 15.67
CA GLU A 43 -12.35 -4.53 16.72
C GLU A 43 -12.67 -3.97 18.12
N LYS A 44 -12.83 -2.64 18.26
CA LYS A 44 -13.07 -1.93 19.52
C LYS A 44 -14.45 -1.28 19.55
#